data_AF-A0A969BGX7-F1
#
_entry.id   AF-A0A969BGX7-F1
#
_cell.length_a   1.000
_cell.length_b   1.000
_cell.length_c   1.000
_cell.angle_alpha   90.00
_cell.angle_beta   90.00
_cell.angle_gamma   90.00
#
_symmetry.space_group_name_H-M   'P 1'
#
loop_
_entity.id
_entity.type
_entity.pdbx_description
1 polymer ?
#
loop_
_entity_poly.entity_id
_entity_poly.type
_entity_poly.pdbx_seq_one_letter_code
_entity_poly.pdbx_strand_id
1 'polypeptide(L)'
;MEVIDLTGANFAGKTVTASYEISRDADYNNNIYFYTVDSADGNIDGIAPNASGYLQAALDNIVNTGGLTAADKAKGTKGSFTLEGGDILGIAIVADGTLAEATSNLSSVEGVYLSYIGANTDSGNFDHIKFENNMFKFEDLANGGDQDFNDITIKIDFTV
;
A
#
# COMPACT_ATOMS: atom_id res chain seq x y z
N MET A 1 3.20 -11.64 5.48
CA MET A 1 3.11 -10.24 5.91
C MET A 1 4.08 -9.43 5.12
N GLU A 2 3.50 -8.62 4.26
CA GLU A 2 4.06 -8.02 3.07
C GLU A 2 4.46 -6.60 3.44
N VAL A 3 5.57 -6.48 4.17
CA VAL A 3 6.11 -5.21 4.68
C VAL A 3 7.52 -4.97 4.18
N ILE A 4 7.92 -3.70 4.17
CA ILE A 4 9.26 -3.27 3.76
C ILE A 4 9.99 -2.72 4.99
N ASP A 5 11.12 -3.31 5.35
CA ASP A 5 11.92 -2.88 6.48
C ASP A 5 13.05 -1.94 6.04
N LEU A 6 12.92 -0.65 6.37
CA LEU A 6 13.94 0.38 6.15
C LEU A 6 14.61 0.84 7.44
N THR A 7 14.50 0.06 8.53
CA THR A 7 15.10 0.38 9.85
C THR A 7 16.61 0.12 9.89
N GLY A 8 17.14 -0.68 8.96
CA GLY A 8 18.55 -1.05 8.92
C GLY A 8 19.50 0.15 8.71
N ALA A 9 20.73 0.06 9.22
CA ALA A 9 21.74 1.11 9.16
C ALA A 9 22.09 1.60 7.73
N ASN A 10 21.74 0.82 6.71
CA ASN A 10 21.89 1.23 5.31
C ASN A 10 20.89 2.32 4.92
N PHE A 11 19.73 2.40 5.57
CA PHE A 11 18.62 3.30 5.26
C PHE A 11 18.30 4.31 6.37
N ALA A 12 18.44 3.92 7.64
CA ALA A 12 18.05 4.76 8.79
C ALA A 12 18.67 6.16 8.76
N GLY A 13 17.83 7.19 8.89
CA GLY A 13 18.23 8.61 8.90
C GLY A 13 18.73 9.13 7.56
N LYS A 14 18.46 8.42 6.45
CA LYS A 14 18.87 8.80 5.10
C LYS A 14 17.63 8.99 4.22
N THR A 15 17.75 9.84 3.20
CA THR A 15 16.77 9.88 2.12
C THR A 15 16.89 8.61 1.29
N VAL A 16 15.82 7.85 1.19
CA VAL A 16 15.72 6.65 0.37
C VAL A 16 14.93 6.98 -0.89
N THR A 17 15.47 6.63 -2.05
CA THR A 17 14.75 6.63 -3.32
C THR A 17 14.13 5.26 -3.54
N ALA A 18 12.81 5.23 -3.67
CA ALA A 18 12.04 4.06 -4.08
C ALA A 18 11.77 4.15 -5.58
N SER A 19 12.42 3.32 -6.38
CA SER A 19 12.18 3.20 -7.82
C SER A 19 11.24 2.04 -8.07
N TYR A 20 10.23 2.23 -8.91
CA TYR A 20 9.22 1.21 -9.13
C TYR A 20 8.89 1.01 -10.62
N GLU A 21 8.35 -0.17 -10.90
CA GLU A 21 7.70 -0.55 -12.14
C GLU A 21 6.32 -1.12 -11.81
N ILE A 22 5.26 -0.44 -12.26
CA ILE A 22 3.85 -0.76 -11.99
C ILE A 22 3.12 -1.16 -13.28
N SER A 23 2.29 -2.19 -13.18
CA SER A 23 1.34 -2.58 -14.22
C SER A 23 -0.07 -2.65 -13.64
N ARG A 24 -1.10 -2.33 -14.45
CA ARG A 24 -2.50 -2.41 -14.06
C ARG A 24 -3.32 -3.15 -15.10
N ASP A 25 -4.23 -4.01 -14.66
CA ASP A 25 -5.13 -4.82 -15.51
C ASP A 25 -6.55 -4.90 -14.93
N ALA A 26 -7.06 -3.76 -14.46
CA ALA A 26 -8.35 -3.68 -13.76
C ALA A 26 -9.29 -2.61 -14.34
N ASP A 27 -10.56 -2.65 -13.98
CA ASP A 27 -11.50 -1.57 -14.34
C ASP A 27 -11.34 -0.34 -13.41
N TYR A 28 -10.97 -0.56 -12.14
CA TYR A 28 -10.83 0.50 -11.15
C TYR A 28 -9.54 1.31 -11.28
N ASN A 29 -9.64 2.63 -11.02
CA ASN A 29 -8.50 3.55 -10.98
C ASN A 29 -7.82 3.51 -9.61
N ASN A 30 -7.13 2.40 -9.38
CA ASN A 30 -6.48 2.12 -8.11
C ASN A 30 -5.22 2.97 -7.90
N ASN A 31 -4.97 3.32 -6.64
CA ASN A 31 -3.75 3.96 -6.19
C ASN A 31 -3.09 3.16 -5.08
N ILE A 32 -1.79 2.92 -5.20
CA ILE A 32 -0.98 2.24 -4.18
C ILE A 32 -0.21 3.24 -3.34
N TYR A 33 -0.22 3.00 -2.04
CA TYR A 33 0.43 3.81 -1.03
C TYR A 33 1.27 2.97 -0.07
N PHE A 34 2.20 3.62 0.60
CA PHE A 34 3.01 3.08 1.67
C PHE A 34 2.83 3.97 2.91
N TYR A 35 2.72 3.36 4.08
CA TYR A 35 2.56 4.07 5.35
C TYR A 35 3.52 3.50 6.39
N THR A 36 3.98 4.33 7.32
CA THR A 36 4.89 3.91 8.38
C THR A 36 4.15 3.22 9.53
N VAL A 37 4.81 2.22 10.12
CA VAL A 37 4.39 1.55 11.36
C VAL A 37 5.52 1.55 12.38
N ASP A 38 5.16 1.54 13.66
CA ASP A 38 6.08 1.58 14.80
C ASP A 38 6.96 0.32 14.90
N SER A 39 6.44 -0.82 14.43
CA SER A 39 7.06 -2.12 14.59
C SER A 39 6.52 -3.15 13.60
N ALA A 40 7.15 -4.34 13.57
CA ALA A 40 6.71 -5.45 12.71
C ALA A 40 5.28 -5.94 13.02
N ASP A 41 4.76 -5.70 14.22
CA ASP A 41 3.38 -6.03 14.59
C ASP A 41 2.34 -5.08 13.95
N GLY A 42 2.81 -4.01 13.31
CA GLY A 42 1.99 -3.07 12.55
C GLY A 42 1.40 -1.93 13.35
N ASN A 43 1.69 -1.82 14.66
CA ASN A 43 1.14 -0.73 15.45
C ASN A 43 1.47 0.65 14.85
N ILE A 44 0.52 1.57 14.91
CA ILE A 44 0.70 2.97 14.53
C ILE A 44 0.36 3.84 15.74
N ASP A 45 1.34 4.54 16.29
CA ASP A 45 1.20 5.32 17.53
C ASP A 45 0.52 4.50 18.65
N GLY A 46 0.87 3.21 18.74
CA GLY A 46 0.29 2.26 19.70
C GLY A 46 -1.10 1.71 19.35
N ILE A 47 -1.71 2.10 18.23
CA ILE A 47 -2.97 1.54 17.72
C ILE A 47 -2.68 0.23 17.00
N ALA A 48 -3.25 -0.88 17.47
CA ALA A 48 -3.06 -2.20 16.84
C ALA A 48 -3.88 -2.32 15.54
N PRO A 49 -3.44 -3.15 14.56
CA PRO A 49 -4.12 -3.34 13.27
C PRO A 49 -5.62 -3.63 13.27
N ASN A 50 -6.15 -4.24 14.32
CA ASN A 50 -7.57 -4.58 14.46
C ASN A 50 -8.34 -3.61 15.35
N ALA A 51 -7.70 -2.56 15.86
CA ALA A 51 -8.31 -1.57 16.71
C ALA A 51 -9.06 -0.52 15.88
N SER A 52 -10.12 0.04 16.49
CA SER A 52 -10.82 1.19 15.90
C SER A 52 -9.85 2.35 15.71
N GLY A 53 -9.93 2.99 14.53
CA GLY A 53 -9.05 4.10 14.17
C GLY A 53 -7.79 3.71 13.41
N TYR A 54 -7.42 2.42 13.34
CA TYR A 54 -6.20 1.99 12.66
C TYR A 54 -6.18 2.36 11.16
N LEU A 55 -7.30 2.16 10.45
CA LEU A 55 -7.39 2.53 9.03
C LEU A 55 -7.09 4.03 8.81
N GLN A 56 -7.66 4.90 9.66
CA GLN A 56 -7.42 6.34 9.56
C GLN A 56 -5.95 6.67 9.87
N ALA A 57 -5.38 6.06 10.91
CA ALA A 57 -3.98 6.25 11.27
C ALA A 57 -3.03 5.81 10.14
N ALA A 58 -3.34 4.70 9.45
CA ALA A 58 -2.58 4.24 8.29
C ALA A 58 -2.67 5.23 7.11
N LEU A 59 -3.85 5.78 6.83
CA LEU A 59 -4.01 6.80 5.78
C LEU A 59 -3.26 8.10 6.11
N ASP A 60 -3.28 8.52 7.37
CA ASP A 60 -2.59 9.73 7.85
C ASP A 60 -1.05 9.59 7.82
N ASN A 61 -0.53 8.36 7.94
CA ASN A 61 0.90 8.04 7.92
C ASN A 61 1.47 7.73 6.53
N ILE A 62 0.74 8.00 5.44
CA ILE A 62 1.22 7.74 4.09
C ILE A 62 2.43 8.61 3.72
N VAL A 63 3.49 7.97 3.22
CA VAL A 63 4.76 8.62 2.86
C VAL A 63 4.87 8.98 1.38
N ASN A 64 4.04 8.40 0.50
CA ASN A 64 4.01 8.67 -0.94
C ASN A 64 2.67 9.31 -1.36
N THR A 65 2.35 10.49 -0.84
CA THR A 65 1.02 11.13 -1.01
C THR A 65 0.55 11.31 -2.47
N GLY A 66 1.47 11.29 -3.44
CA GLY A 66 1.14 11.30 -4.86
C GLY A 66 0.52 10.00 -5.41
N GLY A 67 0.61 8.89 -4.67
CA GLY A 67 0.13 7.57 -5.08
C GLY A 67 0.96 6.94 -6.20
N LEU A 68 0.96 5.61 -6.27
CA LEU A 68 1.44 4.89 -7.44
C LEU A 68 0.24 4.40 -8.23
N THR A 69 0.17 4.75 -9.51
CA THR A 69 -0.90 4.33 -10.41
C THR A 69 -0.38 4.10 -11.83
N ALA A 70 -1.19 3.46 -12.65
CA ALA A 70 -0.94 3.23 -14.06
C ALA A 70 -2.27 3.34 -14.84
N ALA A 71 -2.19 3.63 -16.14
CA ALA A 71 -3.36 3.60 -17.01
C ALA A 71 -3.89 2.15 -17.14
N ASP A 72 -5.15 2.00 -17.56
CA ASP A 72 -5.72 0.67 -17.82
C ASP A 72 -4.88 -0.08 -18.87
N LYS A 73 -4.67 -1.37 -18.63
CA LYS A 73 -3.82 -2.29 -19.38
C LYS A 73 -2.36 -1.84 -19.53
N ALA A 74 -1.90 -0.81 -18.82
CA ALA A 74 -0.51 -0.39 -18.86
C ALA A 74 0.38 -1.47 -18.24
N LYS A 75 1.50 -1.75 -18.93
CA LYS A 75 2.51 -2.71 -18.46
C LYS A 75 3.83 -1.97 -18.26
N GLY A 76 4.39 -2.11 -17.06
CA GLY A 76 5.73 -1.63 -16.74
C GLY A 76 5.91 -0.12 -16.73
N THR A 77 4.91 0.64 -16.32
CA THR A 77 5.05 2.09 -16.09
C THR A 77 6.07 2.32 -14.97
N LYS A 78 7.09 3.15 -15.22
CA LYS A 78 8.18 3.40 -14.27
C LYS A 78 8.02 4.75 -13.60
N GLY A 79 8.45 4.81 -12.36
CA GLY A 79 8.57 6.07 -11.62
C GLY A 79 9.44 5.91 -10.39
N SER A 80 9.50 6.98 -9.60
CA SER A 80 10.15 6.96 -8.30
C SER A 80 9.56 7.99 -7.36
N PHE A 81 9.77 7.78 -6.08
CA PHE A 81 9.54 8.76 -5.02
C PHE A 81 10.64 8.65 -3.97
N THR A 82 10.75 9.67 -3.12
CA THR A 82 11.71 9.70 -2.01
C THR A 82 10.97 9.70 -0.68
N LEU A 83 11.56 9.03 0.30
CA LEU A 83 11.09 9.00 1.68
C LEU A 83 12.28 9.03 2.64
N GLU A 84 12.02 9.26 3.92
CA GLU A 84 13.03 9.05 4.97
C GLU A 84 13.10 7.55 5.31
N GLY A 85 14.30 7.00 5.41
CA GLY A 85 14.51 5.65 5.94
C GLY A 85 14.60 5.66 7.46
N GLY A 86 14.25 4.54 8.09
CA GLY A 86 14.22 4.42 9.55
C GLY A 86 13.02 3.67 10.08
N ASP A 87 11.98 3.53 9.26
CA ASP A 87 10.71 2.91 9.62
C ASP A 87 10.45 1.60 8.86
N ILE A 88 9.46 0.85 9.33
CA ILE A 88 8.84 -0.25 8.58
C ILE A 88 7.67 0.34 7.80
N LEU A 89 7.51 -0.08 6.55
CA LEU A 89 6.39 0.33 5.71
C LEU A 89 5.37 -0.80 5.56
N GLY A 90 4.12 -0.48 5.90
CA GLY A 90 2.96 -1.19 5.38
C GLY A 90 2.58 -0.70 3.99
N ILE A 91 1.73 -1.47 3.31
CA ILE A 91 1.26 -1.19 1.96
C ILE A 91 -0.25 -1.02 2.00
N ALA A 92 -0.78 -0.07 1.24
CA ALA A 92 -2.20 0.18 1.08
C ALA A 92 -2.57 0.26 -0.40
N ILE A 93 -3.71 -0.30 -0.77
CA ILE A 93 -4.41 -0.01 -2.02
C ILE A 93 -5.67 0.78 -1.68
N VAL A 94 -5.88 1.91 -2.37
CA VAL A 94 -7.18 2.58 -2.45
C VAL A 94 -7.79 2.19 -3.79
N ALA A 95 -8.88 1.44 -3.74
CA ALA A 95 -9.60 0.96 -4.92
C ALA A 95 -10.54 2.03 -5.46
N ASP A 96 -10.45 2.26 -6.78
CA ASP A 96 -11.16 3.31 -7.54
C ASP A 96 -11.25 4.68 -6.85
N GLY A 97 -10.08 5.24 -6.52
CA GLY A 97 -10.03 6.52 -5.84
C GLY A 97 -8.65 6.94 -5.39
N THR A 98 -8.60 8.05 -4.69
CA THR A 98 -7.40 8.71 -4.22
C THR A 98 -7.30 8.71 -2.69
N LEU A 99 -6.10 8.96 -2.18
CA LEU A 99 -5.86 9.20 -0.75
C LEU A 99 -6.79 10.28 -0.17
N ALA A 100 -6.99 11.38 -0.90
CA ALA A 100 -7.84 12.48 -0.44
C ALA A 100 -9.30 12.05 -0.28
N GLU A 101 -9.81 11.26 -1.21
CA GLU A 101 -11.17 10.68 -1.14
C GLU A 101 -11.28 9.69 0.03
N ALA A 102 -10.36 8.73 0.12
CA ALA A 102 -10.34 7.74 1.20
C ALA A 102 -10.27 8.38 2.60
N THR A 103 -9.50 9.46 2.75
CA THR A 103 -9.32 10.20 4.02
C THR A 103 -10.54 11.05 4.38
N SER A 104 -11.19 11.67 3.39
CA SER A 104 -12.29 12.62 3.64
C SER A 104 -13.66 11.95 3.68
N ASN A 105 -13.86 10.90 2.88
CA ASN A 105 -15.10 10.15 2.77
C ASN A 105 -14.82 8.73 2.27
N LEU A 106 -14.62 7.79 3.19
CA LEU A 106 -14.33 6.39 2.85
C LEU A 106 -15.40 5.74 1.95
N SER A 107 -16.65 6.25 1.94
CA SER A 107 -17.72 5.76 1.06
C SER A 107 -17.65 6.30 -0.38
N SER A 108 -16.69 7.17 -0.72
CA SER A 108 -16.46 7.62 -2.10
C SER A 108 -15.38 6.83 -2.82
N VAL A 109 -14.81 5.80 -2.20
CA VAL A 109 -13.88 4.85 -2.80
C VAL A 109 -14.45 3.44 -2.67
N GLU A 110 -14.05 2.53 -3.54
CA GLU A 110 -14.60 1.16 -3.56
C GLU A 110 -14.00 0.29 -2.44
N GLY A 111 -12.81 0.64 -1.95
CA GLY A 111 -12.22 -0.01 -0.80
C GLY A 111 -10.84 0.53 -0.43
N VAL A 112 -10.43 0.22 0.79
CA VAL A 112 -9.05 0.43 1.25
C VAL A 112 -8.58 -0.86 1.90
N TYR A 113 -7.51 -1.43 1.34
CA TYR A 113 -6.95 -2.70 1.79
C TYR A 113 -5.47 -2.52 2.13
N LEU A 114 -5.10 -3.00 3.31
CA LEU A 114 -3.80 -2.83 3.94
C LEU A 114 -3.06 -4.17 4.02
N SER A 115 -1.73 -4.14 4.05
CA SER A 115 -0.89 -5.31 4.39
C SER A 115 -1.20 -5.86 5.79
N TYR A 116 -1.73 -5.02 6.68
CA TYR A 116 -2.27 -5.37 7.98
C TYR A 116 -3.80 -5.40 7.90
N ILE A 117 -4.35 -6.54 7.48
CA ILE A 117 -5.73 -6.67 6.97
C ILE A 117 -6.85 -6.34 7.97
N GLY A 118 -6.55 -6.29 9.28
CA GLY A 118 -7.55 -6.20 10.35
C GLY A 118 -8.45 -4.96 10.31
N ALA A 119 -8.04 -3.91 9.58
CA ALA A 119 -8.80 -2.68 9.41
C ALA A 119 -9.27 -2.44 7.96
N ASN A 120 -9.19 -3.46 7.09
CA ASN A 120 -9.67 -3.36 5.71
C ASN A 120 -11.17 -3.07 5.66
N THR A 121 -11.60 -2.38 4.61
CA THR A 121 -13.01 -2.00 4.41
C THR A 121 -13.93 -3.19 4.17
N ASP A 122 -13.39 -4.35 3.79
CA ASP A 122 -14.11 -5.62 3.66
C ASP A 122 -14.16 -6.43 4.97
N SER A 123 -13.88 -5.78 6.10
CA SER A 123 -13.77 -6.38 7.44
C SER A 123 -12.57 -7.31 7.64
N GLY A 124 -11.56 -7.23 6.78
CA GLY A 124 -10.33 -8.03 6.91
C GLY A 124 -10.55 -9.51 6.62
N ASN A 125 -11.54 -9.82 5.78
CA ASN A 125 -11.89 -11.20 5.43
C ASN A 125 -10.99 -11.78 4.34
N PHE A 126 -10.36 -10.91 3.55
CA PHE A 126 -9.47 -11.30 2.47
C PHE A 126 -8.14 -10.55 2.54
N ASP A 127 -7.08 -11.25 2.16
CA ASP A 127 -5.75 -10.65 2.00
C ASP A 127 -5.57 -10.21 0.55
N HIS A 128 -5.69 -8.90 0.33
CA HIS A 128 -5.64 -8.27 -0.98
C HIS A 128 -4.22 -8.08 -1.51
N ILE A 129 -3.18 -8.33 -0.71
CA ILE A 129 -1.80 -8.01 -1.08
C ILE A 129 -0.94 -9.25 -0.92
N LYS A 130 -0.30 -9.67 -2.01
CA LYS A 130 0.68 -10.76 -2.01
C LYS A 130 2.05 -10.26 -2.41
N PHE A 131 3.08 -10.91 -1.88
CA PHE A 131 4.44 -10.75 -2.35
C PHE A 131 4.96 -12.07 -2.93
N GLU A 132 5.09 -12.12 -4.27
CA GLU A 132 5.49 -13.32 -5.00
C GLU A 132 6.45 -12.93 -6.13
N ASN A 133 7.50 -13.74 -6.34
CA ASN A 133 8.49 -13.50 -7.39
C ASN A 133 9.11 -12.08 -7.39
N ASN A 134 9.36 -11.55 -6.19
CA ASN A 134 9.91 -10.19 -6.00
C ASN A 134 9.01 -9.06 -6.52
N MET A 135 7.69 -9.26 -6.48
CA MET A 135 6.69 -8.28 -6.83
C MET A 135 5.56 -8.28 -5.80
N PHE A 136 5.06 -7.10 -5.48
CA PHE A 136 3.76 -6.94 -4.84
C PHE A 136 2.66 -7.12 -5.89
N LYS A 137 1.62 -7.86 -5.54
CA LYS A 137 0.49 -8.22 -6.40
C LYS A 137 -0.80 -7.96 -5.63
N PHE A 138 -1.82 -7.43 -6.31
CA PHE A 138 -3.01 -6.88 -5.65
C PHE A 138 -4.32 -7.39 -6.25
N GLU A 139 -5.34 -7.49 -5.41
CA GLU A 139 -6.77 -7.61 -5.75
C GLU A 139 -7.52 -6.33 -5.33
N ASP A 140 -8.31 -5.72 -6.20
CA ASP A 140 -9.01 -4.46 -5.93
C ASP A 140 -10.50 -4.62 -5.56
N LEU A 141 -11.10 -5.77 -5.87
CA LEU A 141 -12.50 -6.05 -5.56
C LEU A 141 -12.67 -6.57 -4.14
N ALA A 142 -13.66 -6.05 -3.42
CA ALA A 142 -13.97 -6.46 -2.06
C ALA A 142 -14.15 -7.98 -1.93
N ASN A 143 -13.62 -8.56 -0.84
CA ASN A 143 -13.60 -10.01 -0.58
C ASN A 143 -12.81 -10.84 -1.62
N GLY A 144 -11.95 -10.19 -2.41
CA GLY A 144 -10.92 -10.85 -3.21
C GLY A 144 -11.27 -11.17 -4.65
N GLY A 145 -12.35 -10.64 -5.22
CA GLY A 145 -12.56 -10.69 -6.67
C GLY A 145 -12.41 -12.08 -7.30
N ASP A 146 -11.59 -12.18 -8.35
CA ASP A 146 -11.28 -13.41 -9.05
C ASP A 146 -9.96 -14.09 -8.59
N GLN A 147 -9.21 -13.44 -7.70
CA GLN A 147 -8.06 -13.99 -6.94
C GLN A 147 -6.84 -14.37 -7.78
N ASP A 148 -6.63 -13.74 -8.94
CA ASP A 148 -5.44 -13.95 -9.77
C ASP A 148 -4.26 -12.99 -9.45
N PHE A 149 -4.55 -11.95 -8.67
CA PHE A 149 -3.69 -10.89 -8.17
C PHE A 149 -2.99 -10.14 -9.30
N ASN A 150 -3.69 -9.88 -10.40
CA ASN A 150 -3.14 -9.18 -11.56
C ASN A 150 -3.67 -7.75 -11.73
N ASP A 151 -4.66 -7.34 -10.91
CA ASP A 151 -5.28 -6.00 -10.96
C ASP A 151 -4.22 -4.91 -10.92
N ILE A 152 -3.28 -5.03 -9.98
CA ILE A 152 -2.02 -4.31 -9.96
C ILE A 152 -0.85 -5.26 -9.69
N THR A 153 0.29 -4.99 -10.33
CA THR A 153 1.59 -5.54 -9.91
C THR A 153 2.62 -4.43 -9.79
N ILE A 154 3.47 -4.52 -8.75
CA ILE A 154 4.55 -3.56 -8.49
C ILE A 154 5.83 -4.31 -8.20
N LYS A 155 6.87 -4.00 -8.97
CA LYS A 155 8.26 -4.24 -8.58
C LYS A 155 8.84 -2.95 -8.03
N ILE A 156 9.53 -3.01 -6.90
CA ILE A 156 10.10 -1.83 -6.23
C ILE A 156 11.51 -2.12 -5.71
N ASP A 157 12.40 -1.15 -5.86
CA ASP A 157 13.79 -1.19 -5.42
C ASP A 157 14.12 0.08 -4.61
N PHE A 158 14.86 -0.07 -3.51
CA PHE A 158 15.21 1.01 -2.59
C PHE A 158 16.72 1.30 -2.59
N THR A 159 17.11 2.57 -2.76
CA THR A 159 18.51 3.02 -2.76
C THR A 159 18.70 4.30 -1.96
N VAL A 160 19.90 4.57 -1.48
CA VAL A 160 20.31 5.86 -0.88
C VAL A 160 21.25 6.59 -1.81
#